data_AF-A0A353DGV4-F1
#
_entry.id   AF-A0A353DGV4-F1
#
_cell.length_a   1.000
_cell.length_b   1.000
_cell.length_c   1.000
_cell.angle_alpha   90.00
_cell.angle_beta   90.00
_cell.angle_gamma   90.00
#
_symmetry.space_group_name_H-M   'P 1'
#
loop_
_entity.id
_entity.type
_entity.pdbx_description
1 polymer ?
#
loop_
_entity_poly.entity_id
_entity_poly.type
_entity_poly.pdbx_seq_one_letter_code
_entity_poly.pdbx_strand_id
1 'polypeptide(L)'
;MKAYPDYVEESELEREALGWCALRLDGWRLLKEVEGQDTGDFSLYVDPIVKERRLHRDDRLNHLAFFALQRYLGKFGGEDRTPYSNEHIAYRFLFLHLYRQPVPRGFESQDLPPRWNEDFAPRAEEIAAEIRGTFSRKGAGPESAYDLQRMNQGEDD
;
A
#
# COMPACT_ATOMS: atom_id res chain seq x y z
N MET A 1 -4.27 31.66 5.18
CA MET A 1 -3.79 30.38 4.63
C MET A 1 -2.71 29.86 5.56
N LYS A 2 -3.04 28.96 6.51
CA LYS A 2 -2.02 28.32 7.36
C LYS A 2 -1.34 27.25 6.51
N ALA A 3 -0.07 27.45 6.17
CA ALA A 3 0.77 26.39 5.66
C ALA A 3 1.02 25.41 6.81
N TYR A 4 0.50 24.19 6.71
CA TYR A 4 0.79 23.10 7.64
C TYR A 4 2.14 22.49 7.25
N PRO A 5 3.24 22.81 7.95
CA PRO A 5 4.61 22.57 7.46
C PRO A 5 5.02 21.10 7.43
N ASP A 6 4.20 20.22 8.00
CA ASP A 6 4.53 18.80 8.21
C ASP A 6 3.70 17.84 7.34
N TYR A 7 2.93 18.34 6.38
CA TYR A 7 2.22 17.47 5.43
C TYR A 7 3.24 16.84 4.46
N VAL A 8 3.66 15.62 4.77
CA VAL A 8 4.43 14.77 3.86
C VAL A 8 3.46 14.26 2.80
N GLU A 9 3.49 14.87 1.61
CA GLU A 9 2.91 14.24 0.43
C GLU A 9 3.72 12.97 0.13
N GLU A 10 3.01 11.89 -0.23
CA GLU A 10 3.64 10.71 -0.80
C GLU A 10 4.37 11.12 -2.07
N SER A 11 5.65 10.78 -2.19
CA SER A 11 6.38 11.11 -3.40
C SER A 11 5.83 10.28 -4.57
N GLU A 12 5.83 10.86 -5.78
CA GLU A 12 5.46 10.13 -6.99
C GLU A 12 6.28 8.85 -7.17
N LEU A 13 7.56 8.90 -6.80
CA LEU A 13 8.46 7.75 -6.82
C LEU A 13 7.99 6.64 -5.88
N GLU A 14 7.62 7.00 -4.64
CA GLU A 14 7.09 6.06 -3.66
C GLU A 14 5.80 5.42 -4.18
N ARG A 15 4.83 6.23 -4.62
CA ARG A 15 3.55 5.76 -5.14
C ARG A 15 3.72 4.75 -6.27
N GLU A 16 4.55 5.09 -7.26
CA GLU A 16 4.83 4.20 -8.38
C GLU A 16 5.53 2.91 -7.92
N ALA A 17 6.52 3.01 -7.04
CA ALA A 17 7.28 1.86 -6.56
C ALA A 17 6.40 0.87 -5.78
N LEU A 18 5.56 1.36 -4.86
CA LEU A 18 4.60 0.50 -4.16
C LEU A 18 3.65 -0.18 -5.15
N GLY A 19 3.08 0.61 -6.07
CA GLY A 19 2.18 0.13 -7.12
C GLY A 19 2.78 -1.00 -7.93
N TRP A 20 3.94 -0.76 -8.55
CA TRP A 20 4.62 -1.76 -9.38
C TRP A 20 5.10 -2.97 -8.58
N CYS A 21 5.51 -2.78 -7.32
CA CYS A 21 5.92 -3.89 -6.45
C CYS A 21 4.75 -4.84 -6.13
N ALA A 22 3.59 -4.28 -5.78
CA ALA A 22 2.38 -5.05 -5.48
C ALA A 22 1.84 -5.76 -6.72
N LEU A 23 1.93 -5.09 -7.87
CA LEU A 23 1.44 -5.57 -9.16
C LEU A 23 2.30 -6.64 -9.82
N ARG A 24 3.46 -6.99 -9.25
CA ARG A 24 4.20 -8.18 -9.69
C ARG A 24 3.43 -9.48 -9.48
N LEU A 25 2.46 -9.47 -8.56
CA LEU A 25 1.59 -10.60 -8.25
C LEU A 25 0.30 -10.55 -9.09
N ASP A 26 -0.07 -11.70 -9.65
CA ASP A 26 -1.42 -11.99 -10.09
C ASP A 26 -2.30 -12.36 -8.87
N GLY A 27 -2.74 -11.33 -8.15
CA GLY A 27 -3.49 -11.50 -6.91
C GLY A 27 -4.89 -12.08 -7.10
N TRP A 28 -5.51 -11.91 -8.27
CA TRP A 28 -6.81 -12.52 -8.57
C TRP A 28 -6.69 -14.04 -8.70
N ARG A 29 -5.68 -14.53 -9.41
CA ARG A 29 -5.42 -15.96 -9.52
C ARG A 29 -5.07 -16.57 -8.16
N LEU A 30 -4.28 -15.87 -7.35
CA LEU A 30 -3.97 -16.32 -5.99
C LEU A 30 -5.20 -16.35 -5.09
N LEU A 31 -6.05 -15.30 -5.11
CA LEU A 31 -7.30 -15.27 -4.36
C LEU A 31 -8.15 -16.51 -4.68
N LYS A 32 -8.31 -16.80 -5.98
CA LYS A 32 -9.07 -17.96 -6.45
C LYS A 32 -8.48 -19.29 -5.99
N GLU A 33 -7.15 -19.42 -5.92
CA GLU A 33 -6.52 -20.63 -5.35
C GLU A 33 -6.82 -20.78 -3.86
N VAL A 34 -6.69 -19.70 -3.09
CA VAL A 34 -6.84 -19.74 -1.62
C VAL A 34 -8.30 -19.96 -1.21
N GLU A 35 -9.24 -19.28 -1.86
CA GLU A 35 -10.68 -19.34 -1.55
C GLU A 35 -11.41 -20.48 -2.29
N GLY A 36 -10.78 -21.06 -3.32
CA GLY A 36 -11.41 -22.04 -4.21
C GLY A 36 -12.50 -21.46 -5.13
N GLN A 37 -12.80 -20.17 -5.04
CA GLN A 37 -13.76 -19.44 -5.86
C GLN A 37 -13.35 -17.97 -6.02
N ASP A 38 -13.96 -17.27 -6.97
CA ASP A 38 -13.74 -15.84 -7.16
C ASP A 38 -14.72 -15.06 -6.29
N THR A 39 -14.28 -14.66 -5.09
CA THR A 39 -15.11 -13.92 -4.13
C THR A 39 -15.07 -12.42 -4.36
N GLY A 40 -14.00 -11.90 -4.98
CA GLY A 40 -13.69 -10.48 -5.02
C GLY A 40 -13.44 -9.82 -3.65
N ASP A 41 -13.47 -10.59 -2.55
CA ASP A 41 -13.35 -10.10 -1.19
C ASP A 41 -11.96 -10.40 -0.63
N PHE A 42 -11.23 -9.34 -0.28
CA PHE A 42 -9.89 -9.43 0.29
C PHE A 42 -9.85 -9.11 1.79
N SER A 43 -11.00 -8.83 2.41
CA SER A 43 -11.09 -8.34 3.80
C SER A 43 -10.34 -9.23 4.79
N LEU A 44 -10.47 -10.56 4.66
CA LEU A 44 -9.78 -11.55 5.50
C LEU A 44 -8.25 -11.43 5.47
N TYR A 45 -7.69 -10.93 4.37
CA TYR A 45 -6.25 -10.79 4.16
C TYR A 45 -5.75 -9.39 4.53
N VAL A 46 -6.57 -8.37 4.29
CA VAL A 46 -6.20 -6.96 4.51
C VAL A 46 -6.41 -6.55 5.97
N ASP A 47 -7.50 -6.97 6.60
CA ASP A 47 -7.92 -6.51 7.93
C ASP A 47 -6.85 -6.70 9.02
N PRO A 48 -6.19 -7.87 9.16
CA PRO A 48 -5.16 -8.05 10.18
C PRO A 48 -4.00 -7.05 10.05
N ILE A 49 -3.68 -6.64 8.83
CA ILE A 49 -2.55 -5.75 8.56
C ILE A 49 -2.99 -4.29 8.76
N VAL A 50 -4.17 -3.92 8.27
CA VAL A 50 -4.72 -2.56 8.39
C VAL A 50 -5.14 -2.23 9.83
N LYS A 51 -5.67 -3.18 10.58
CA LYS A 51 -6.17 -2.93 11.95
C LYS A 51 -5.10 -3.18 13.01
N GLU A 52 -4.26 -4.19 12.81
CA GLU A 52 -3.34 -4.67 13.87
C GLU A 52 -1.86 -4.58 13.49
N ARG A 53 -1.52 -4.20 12.25
CA ARG A 53 -0.15 -4.30 11.70
C ARG A 53 0.44 -5.70 11.85
N ARG A 54 -0.41 -6.73 11.78
CA ARG A 54 -0.01 -8.12 11.96
C ARG A 54 0.12 -8.82 10.60
N LEU A 55 1.34 -9.21 10.26
CA LEU A 55 1.62 -10.03 9.08
C LEU A 55 1.02 -11.44 9.23
N HIS A 56 0.60 -12.01 8.11
CA HIS A 56 0.27 -13.43 8.01
C HIS A 56 1.52 -14.28 8.13
N ARG A 57 1.37 -15.52 8.61
CA ARG A 57 2.47 -16.48 8.67
C ARG A 57 2.88 -16.98 7.29
N ASP A 58 1.94 -17.04 6.35
CA ASP A 58 2.21 -17.41 4.95
C ASP A 58 2.40 -16.14 4.13
N ASP A 59 3.60 -15.96 3.55
CA ASP A 59 3.94 -14.80 2.74
C ASP A 59 3.08 -14.66 1.48
N ARG A 60 2.48 -15.75 0.99
CA ARG A 60 1.49 -15.66 -0.10
C ARG A 60 0.31 -14.78 0.29
N LEU A 61 -0.15 -14.88 1.54
CA LEU A 61 -1.25 -14.07 2.04
C LEU A 61 -0.83 -12.60 2.26
N ASN A 62 0.43 -12.37 2.64
CA ASN A 62 0.99 -11.01 2.71
C ASN A 62 1.06 -10.37 1.31
N HIS A 63 1.51 -11.12 0.31
CA HIS A 63 1.48 -10.70 -1.10
C HIS A 63 0.05 -10.42 -1.58
N LEU A 64 -0.90 -11.29 -1.24
CA LEU A 64 -2.31 -11.11 -1.60
C LEU A 64 -2.90 -9.83 -1.00
N ALA A 65 -2.63 -9.59 0.29
CA ALA A 65 -3.08 -8.37 0.96
C ALA A 65 -2.43 -7.11 0.37
N PHE A 66 -1.16 -7.19 -0.03
CA PHE A 66 -0.44 -6.07 -0.67
C PHE A 66 -1.05 -5.73 -2.03
N PHE A 67 -1.35 -6.75 -2.84
CA PHE A 67 -2.09 -6.57 -4.09
C PHE A 67 -3.49 -5.96 -3.84
N ALA A 68 -4.23 -6.47 -2.85
CA ALA A 68 -5.56 -5.98 -2.52
C ALA A 68 -5.56 -4.49 -2.15
N LEU A 69 -4.60 -4.06 -1.33
CA LEU A 69 -4.43 -2.66 -0.95
C LEU A 69 -4.09 -1.77 -2.15
N GLN A 70 -3.25 -2.25 -3.08
CA GLN A 70 -2.99 -1.53 -4.34
C GLN A 70 -4.28 -1.30 -5.13
N ARG A 71 -5.16 -2.31 -5.18
CA ARG A 71 -6.44 -2.21 -5.90
C ARG A 71 -7.42 -1.27 -5.20
N TYR A 72 -7.53 -1.36 -3.88
CA TYR A 72 -8.37 -0.47 -3.08
C TYR A 72 -7.94 0.99 -3.23
N LEU A 73 -6.68 1.29 -2.92
CA LEU A 73 -6.13 2.65 -2.95
C LEU A 73 -6.04 3.23 -4.37
N GLY A 74 -5.92 2.38 -5.39
CA GLY A 74 -5.77 2.82 -6.76
C GLY A 74 -7.06 2.95 -7.58
N LYS A 75 -8.09 2.14 -7.30
CA LYS A 75 -9.25 1.98 -8.21
C LYS A 75 -10.60 1.61 -7.58
N PHE A 76 -10.67 1.26 -6.29
CA PHE A 76 -11.87 0.64 -5.71
C PHE A 76 -12.33 1.27 -4.39
N GLY A 77 -12.42 2.61 -4.36
CA GLY A 77 -13.03 3.36 -3.26
C GLY A 77 -12.08 3.71 -2.12
N GLY A 78 -10.77 3.70 -2.39
CA GLY A 78 -9.71 4.15 -1.49
C GLY A 78 -8.88 5.31 -2.04
N GLU A 79 -9.25 5.88 -3.19
CA GLU A 79 -8.49 6.90 -3.90
C GLU A 79 -8.40 8.24 -3.15
N ASP A 80 -9.33 8.49 -2.22
CA ASP A 80 -9.40 9.70 -1.39
C ASP A 80 -8.67 9.54 -0.04
N ARG A 81 -8.11 8.35 0.23
CA ARG A 81 -7.31 8.08 1.41
C ARG A 81 -6.01 8.85 1.34
N THR A 82 -5.62 9.42 2.46
CA THR A 82 -4.37 10.16 2.54
C THR A 82 -3.21 9.21 2.86
N PRO A 83 -1.96 9.67 2.69
CA PRO A 83 -0.78 8.99 3.22
C PRO A 83 -0.85 8.62 4.71
N TYR A 84 -1.70 9.25 5.52
CA TYR A 84 -1.81 8.97 6.95
C TYR A 84 -2.88 7.93 7.29
N SER A 85 -3.68 7.51 6.31
CA SER A 85 -4.70 6.49 6.53
C SER A 85 -4.09 5.15 6.94
N ASN A 86 -4.85 4.34 7.69
CA ASN A 86 -4.39 3.02 8.11
C ASN A 86 -4.05 2.12 6.93
N GLU A 87 -4.73 2.29 5.80
CA GLU A 87 -4.50 1.57 4.55
C GLU A 87 -3.16 1.97 3.92
N HIS A 88 -2.83 3.26 3.78
CA HIS A 88 -1.52 3.68 3.27
C HIS A 88 -0.38 3.23 4.19
N ILE A 89 -0.56 3.32 5.50
CA ILE A 89 0.43 2.85 6.47
C ILE A 89 0.62 1.34 6.34
N ALA A 90 -0.46 0.55 6.23
CA ALA A 90 -0.39 -0.88 6.00
C ALA A 90 0.27 -1.23 4.65
N TYR A 91 -0.01 -0.44 3.62
CA TYR A 91 0.55 -0.61 2.28
C TYR A 91 2.07 -0.42 2.28
N ARG A 92 2.56 0.64 2.93
CA ARG A 92 3.99 0.87 3.20
C ARG A 92 4.62 -0.22 4.05
N PHE A 93 3.92 -0.65 5.10
CA PHE A 93 4.39 -1.73 5.97
C PHE A 93 4.60 -3.04 5.19
N LEU A 94 3.66 -3.39 4.30
CA LEU A 94 3.79 -4.55 3.42
C LEU A 94 4.90 -4.38 2.39
N PHE A 95 5.07 -3.19 1.80
CA PHE A 95 6.19 -2.93 0.91
C PHE A 95 7.52 -3.23 1.59
N LEU A 96 7.73 -2.70 2.81
CA LEU A 96 8.96 -2.94 3.58
C LEU A 96 9.21 -4.42 3.90
N HIS A 97 8.15 -5.24 3.98
CA HIS A 97 8.28 -6.68 4.17
C HIS A 97 8.61 -7.42 2.87
N LEU A 98 8.01 -7.01 1.75
CA LEU A 98 7.94 -7.80 0.51
C LEU A 98 8.87 -7.33 -0.63
N TYR A 99 9.43 -6.11 -0.57
CA TYR A 99 10.18 -5.54 -1.70
C TYR A 99 11.40 -6.36 -2.15
N ARG A 100 12.03 -7.10 -1.24
CA ARG A 100 13.15 -8.01 -1.55
C ARG A 100 12.73 -9.44 -1.82
N GLN A 101 11.46 -9.77 -1.58
CA GLN A 101 10.97 -11.13 -1.71
C GLN A 101 10.61 -11.44 -3.17
N PRO A 102 10.88 -12.67 -3.63
CA PRO A 102 10.34 -13.12 -4.90
C PRO A 102 8.81 -13.26 -4.79
N VAL A 103 8.12 -13.00 -5.89
CA VAL A 103 6.68 -13.32 -5.98
C VAL A 103 6.51 -14.83 -5.84
N PRO A 104 5.43 -15.31 -5.19
CA PRO A 104 5.12 -16.73 -5.14
C PRO A 104 5.12 -17.37 -6.53
N ARG A 105 5.86 -18.48 -6.66
CA ARG A 105 6.06 -19.15 -7.95
C ARG A 105 4.74 -19.53 -8.59
N GLY A 106 4.58 -19.21 -9.86
CA GLY A 106 3.39 -19.50 -10.62
C GLY A 106 2.29 -18.45 -10.43
N PHE A 107 2.50 -17.40 -9.63
CA PHE A 107 1.60 -16.25 -9.45
C PHE A 107 2.20 -14.93 -9.92
N GLU A 108 3.27 -14.98 -10.69
CA GLU A 108 3.82 -13.80 -11.36
C GLU A 108 2.78 -13.24 -12.35
N SER A 109 2.62 -11.92 -12.36
CA SER A 109 1.75 -11.25 -13.33
C SER A 109 2.31 -11.45 -14.74
N GLN A 110 1.46 -11.93 -15.65
CA GLN A 110 1.82 -12.10 -17.07
C GLN A 110 1.61 -10.81 -17.88
N ASP A 111 0.67 -9.98 -17.44
CA ASP A 111 0.22 -8.78 -18.18
C ASP A 111 0.96 -7.50 -17.76
N LEU A 112 1.69 -7.54 -16.65
CA LEU A 112 2.39 -6.37 -16.11
C LEU A 112 3.91 -6.54 -16.26
N PRO A 113 4.53 -5.88 -17.27
CA PRO A 113 5.93 -6.05 -17.65
C PRO A 113 6.94 -5.62 -16.56
N PRO A 114 8.24 -5.91 -16.73
CA PRO A 114 9.28 -5.87 -15.69
C PRO A 114 9.66 -4.47 -15.17
N ARG A 115 8.78 -3.47 -15.26
CA ARG A 115 9.06 -2.10 -14.79
C ARG A 115 9.52 -2.07 -13.35
N TRP A 116 9.00 -2.96 -12.50
CA TRP A 116 9.59 -3.20 -11.19
C TRP A 116 11.08 -3.59 -11.30
N ASN A 117 11.42 -4.65 -12.01
CA ASN A 117 12.79 -5.15 -12.11
C ASN A 117 13.77 -4.15 -12.77
N GLU A 118 13.28 -3.34 -13.70
CA GLU A 118 14.09 -2.40 -14.48
C GLU A 118 14.27 -1.06 -13.74
N ASP A 119 13.18 -0.46 -13.27
CA ASP A 119 13.19 0.92 -12.76
C ASP A 119 13.31 1.00 -11.24
N PHE A 120 12.65 0.08 -10.53
CA PHE A 120 12.43 0.22 -9.07
C PHE A 120 13.26 -0.75 -8.24
N ALA A 121 13.41 -2.01 -8.65
CA ALA A 121 14.16 -3.03 -7.93
C ALA A 121 15.62 -2.62 -7.65
N PRO A 122 16.36 -1.99 -8.59
CA PRO A 122 17.72 -1.53 -8.32
C PRO A 122 17.79 -0.45 -7.23
N ARG A 123 16.71 0.31 -7.04
CA ARG A 123 16.59 1.42 -6.07
C ARG A 123 15.70 1.07 -4.88
N ALA A 124 15.24 -0.17 -4.78
CA ALA A 124 14.20 -0.52 -3.82
C ALA A 124 14.66 -0.33 -2.37
N GLU A 125 15.97 -0.44 -2.09
CA GLU A 125 16.51 -0.12 -0.77
C GLU A 125 16.49 1.37 -0.43
N GLU A 126 16.80 2.23 -1.41
CA GLU A 126 16.73 3.69 -1.28
C GLU A 126 15.29 4.10 -0.93
N ILE A 127 14.33 3.59 -1.70
CA ILE A 127 12.88 3.84 -1.49
C ILE A 127 12.43 3.28 -0.13
N ALA A 128 12.87 2.07 0.25
CA ALA A 128 12.56 1.50 1.56
C ALA A 128 13.17 2.30 2.72
N ALA A 129 14.29 3.00 2.52
CA ALA A 129 14.87 3.89 3.51
C ALA A 129 14.03 5.17 3.67
N GLU A 130 13.55 5.75 2.57
CA GLU A 130 12.63 6.90 2.58
C GLU A 130 11.33 6.56 3.33
N ILE A 131 10.71 5.43 2.98
CA ILE A 131 9.49 4.93 3.63
C ILE A 131 9.74 4.70 5.13
N ARG A 132 10.86 4.08 5.53
CA ARG A 132 11.19 3.94 6.96
C ARG A 132 11.30 5.29 7.67
N GLY A 133 11.79 6.32 6.97
CA GLY A 133 11.81 7.69 7.45
C GLY A 133 10.43 8.27 7.75
N THR A 134 9.39 7.88 7.01
CA THR A 134 8.02 8.40 7.24
C THR A 134 7.43 7.87 8.54
N PHE A 135 7.68 6.60 8.90
CA PHE A 135 7.22 6.01 10.18
C PHE A 135 7.84 6.67 11.42
N SER A 136 9.04 7.26 11.28
CA SER A 136 9.73 7.93 12.38
C SER A 136 9.15 9.32 12.70
N ARG A 137 8.42 9.92 11.76
CA ARG A 137 7.78 11.23 11.93
C ARG A 137 6.46 11.02 12.69
N LYS A 138 6.49 11.25 14.01
CA LYS A 138 5.28 11.27 14.85
C LYS A 138 4.32 12.36 14.33
N GLY A 139 3.15 11.98 13.84
CA GLY A 139 2.07 12.93 13.55
C GLY A 139 0.81 12.22 13.09
N ALA A 140 -0.30 12.44 13.80
CA ALA A 140 -1.62 12.09 13.33
C ALA A 140 -2.00 13.09 12.22
N GLY A 141 -1.98 12.63 10.97
CA GLY A 141 -2.50 13.40 9.82
C GLY A 141 -3.95 13.04 9.52
N PRO A 142 -4.66 13.86 8.72
CA PRO A 142 -6.04 13.58 8.33
C PRO A 142 -6.12 12.24 7.58
N GLU A 143 -7.08 11.37 7.89
CA GLU A 143 -7.18 10.03 7.27
C GLU A 143 -7.82 10.07 5.87
N SER A 144 -8.58 11.12 5.56
CA SER A 144 -9.25 11.34 4.27
C SER A 144 -9.05 12.75 3.74
N ALA A 145 -9.27 12.94 2.43
CA ALA A 145 -9.34 14.26 1.82
C ALA A 145 -10.42 15.16 2.46
N TYR A 146 -11.51 14.56 2.96
CA TYR A 146 -12.54 15.28 3.71
C TYR A 146 -12.02 15.83 5.04
N ASP A 147 -11.27 15.03 5.81
CA ASP A 147 -10.65 15.49 7.06
C ASP A 147 -9.68 16.65 6.80
N LEU A 148 -8.92 16.55 5.70
CA LEU A 148 -8.01 17.61 5.27
C LEU A 148 -8.78 18.89 4.91
N GLN A 149 -9.92 18.79 4.22
CA GLN A 149 -10.78 19.94 3.92
C GLN A 149 -11.36 20.57 5.19
N ARG A 150 -11.84 19.76 6.14
CA ARG A 150 -12.37 20.24 7.43
C ARG A 150 -11.30 20.98 8.24
N MET A 151 -10.09 20.43 8.31
CA MET A 151 -8.95 21.06 9.00
C MET A 151 -8.48 22.36 8.33
N ASN A 152 -8.68 22.51 7.01
CA ASN A 152 -8.35 23.72 6.26
C ASN A 152 -9.42 24.82 6.34
N GLN A 153 -10.67 24.45 6.61
CA GLN A 153 -11.77 25.42 6.68
C GLN A 153 -11.89 26.14 8.02
N GLY A 154 -11.20 25.69 9.06
CA GLY A 154 -11.19 26.34 10.37
C GLY A 154 -12.62 26.48 10.91
N GLU A 155 -13.16 25.44 11.54
CA GLU A 155 -14.37 25.61 12.36
C GLU A 155 -14.01 26.55 13.52
N ASP A 156 -14.26 27.84 13.29
CA ASP A 156 -14.53 28.86 14.28
C ASP A 156 -15.82 28.42 15.02
N ASP A 157 -15.66 27.70 16.12
CA ASP A 157 -16.66 27.68 17.21
C ASP A 157 -16.38 28.82 18.20
#